data_AF-A0A9W8XHL4-F1
#
_entry.id   AF-A0A9W8XHL4-F1
#
_cell.length_a   1.000
_cell.length_b   1.000
_cell.length_c   1.000
_cell.angle_alpha   90.00
_cell.angle_beta   90.00
_cell.angle_gamma   90.00
#
_symmetry.space_group_name_H-M   'P 1'
#
loop_
_entity.id
_entity.type
_entity.pdbx_description
1 polymer ?
#
loop_
_entity_poly.entity_id
_entity_poly.type
_entity_poly.pdbx_seq_one_letter_code
_entity_poly.pdbx_strand_id
1 'polypeptide(L)'
;MRFTTLTVLSALGAFLSAALPTELTEFFLVTSDQSDPSTNSSQLRGVHATTPYAEDPVSQSTLLLRLIGSGYNSLPNFTLADGVLSTLTAGPHGIGSYKYNSTTITAGKELQFVAQKQENGNVGLDGGYLVTVDGEKEGWAICDSDSGTDVLYWKGNGTDCKTTYLHAVSKPPYKKA
;
A
#
# COMPACT_ATOMS: atom_id res chain seq x y z
N MET A 1 37.51 -20.73 -61.36
CA MET A 1 36.60 -21.28 -60.33
C MET A 1 35.78 -20.14 -59.76
N ARG A 2 34.45 -20.24 -59.83
CA ARG A 2 33.49 -19.23 -59.37
C ARG A 2 33.30 -19.40 -57.87
N PHE A 3 33.42 -18.32 -57.08
CA PHE A 3 33.00 -18.32 -55.69
C PHE A 3 32.00 -17.20 -55.45
N THR A 4 30.81 -17.63 -55.08
CA THR A 4 29.59 -16.86 -54.85
C THR A 4 29.66 -16.24 -53.46
N THR A 5 29.60 -14.91 -53.36
CA THR A 5 29.49 -14.20 -52.09
C THR A 5 28.05 -14.26 -51.57
N LEU A 6 27.85 -14.87 -50.41
CA LEU A 6 26.59 -14.89 -49.65
C LEU A 6 26.40 -13.56 -48.90
N THR A 7 25.29 -12.88 -49.17
CA THR A 7 24.82 -11.71 -48.40
C THR A 7 23.98 -12.20 -47.22
N VAL A 8 24.39 -11.89 -45.99
CA VAL A 8 23.66 -12.23 -44.76
C VAL A 8 22.64 -11.13 -44.46
N LEU A 9 21.35 -11.49 -44.42
CA LEU A 9 20.23 -10.61 -44.09
C LEU A 9 20.12 -10.50 -42.55
N SER A 10 20.42 -9.33 -41.98
CA SER A 10 20.21 -9.02 -40.57
C SER A 10 18.73 -8.73 -40.30
N ALA A 11 18.06 -9.64 -39.60
CA ALA A 11 16.68 -9.48 -39.14
C ALA A 11 16.62 -8.50 -37.95
N LEU A 12 15.92 -7.38 -38.13
CA LEU A 12 15.53 -6.49 -37.04
C LEU A 12 14.44 -7.16 -36.20
N GLY A 13 14.80 -7.63 -35.01
CA GLY A 13 13.83 -8.04 -33.99
C GLY A 13 13.11 -6.82 -33.45
N ALA A 14 11.83 -6.68 -33.77
CA ALA A 14 10.96 -5.72 -33.10
C ALA A 14 10.78 -6.16 -31.64
N PHE A 15 11.31 -5.37 -30.71
CA PHE A 15 10.99 -5.52 -29.29
C PHE A 15 9.50 -5.20 -29.12
N LEU A 16 8.70 -6.24 -28.85
CA LEU A 16 7.36 -6.08 -28.31
C LEU A 16 7.51 -5.47 -26.91
N SER A 17 7.30 -4.16 -26.78
CA SER A 17 6.97 -3.56 -25.50
C SER A 17 5.67 -4.22 -25.02
N ALA A 18 5.79 -5.16 -24.09
CA ALA A 18 4.65 -5.62 -23.33
C ALA A 18 4.02 -4.38 -22.67
N ALA A 19 2.74 -4.16 -22.95
CA ALA A 19 1.98 -3.07 -22.38
C ALA A 19 2.11 -3.08 -20.85
N LEU A 20 2.34 -1.88 -20.30
CA LEU A 20 2.48 -1.63 -18.86
C LEU A 20 1.27 -2.17 -18.08
N PRO A 21 1.45 -2.52 -16.80
CA PRO A 21 0.43 -3.20 -16.00
C PRO A 21 -0.88 -2.42 -15.98
N THR A 22 -1.99 -3.16 -15.98
CA THR A 22 -3.32 -2.65 -15.63
C THR A 22 -3.22 -1.83 -14.35
N GLU A 23 -3.52 -0.53 -14.41
CA GLU A 23 -3.56 0.35 -13.24
C GLU A 23 -4.37 -0.33 -12.12
N LEU A 24 -3.74 -0.47 -10.94
CA LEU A 24 -4.35 -1.11 -9.78
C LEU A 24 -5.40 -0.15 -9.21
N THR A 25 -6.64 -0.24 -9.69
CA THR A 25 -7.71 0.71 -9.33
C THR A 25 -8.22 0.53 -7.90
N GLU A 26 -8.32 -0.73 -7.44
CA GLU A 26 -8.65 -1.10 -6.07
C GLU A 26 -7.68 -2.17 -5.57
N PHE A 27 -7.23 -2.02 -4.33
CA PHE A 27 -6.26 -2.91 -3.72
C PHE A 27 -6.39 -3.00 -2.20
N PHE A 28 -5.71 -3.98 -1.60
CA PHE A 28 -5.56 -4.10 -0.17
C PHE A 28 -4.18 -3.60 0.25
N LEU A 29 -4.10 -2.98 1.41
CA LEU A 29 -2.84 -2.61 2.01
C LEU A 29 -2.37 -3.71 2.97
N VAL A 30 -1.14 -4.15 2.78
CA VAL A 30 -0.50 -5.17 3.60
C VAL A 30 0.93 -4.76 3.92
N THR A 31 1.42 -5.16 5.08
CA THR A 31 2.82 -4.95 5.46
C THR A 31 3.64 -6.20 5.19
N SER A 32 4.96 -6.06 5.05
CA SER A 32 5.88 -7.14 4.68
C SER A 32 7.31 -6.80 5.11
N ASP A 33 8.15 -7.83 5.31
CA ASP A 33 9.58 -7.68 5.64
C ASP A 33 10.49 -7.44 4.43
N GLN A 34 9.93 -7.38 3.22
CA GLN A 34 10.70 -7.22 1.97
C GLN A 34 10.22 -6.04 1.13
N SER A 35 11.17 -5.43 0.42
CA SER A 35 10.97 -4.30 -0.49
C SER A 35 10.52 -4.71 -1.88
N ASP A 36 10.68 -5.99 -2.27
CA ASP A 36 10.37 -6.44 -3.63
C ASP A 36 8.86 -6.32 -3.92
N PRO A 37 8.44 -5.47 -4.88
CA PRO A 37 7.03 -5.25 -5.16
C PRO A 37 6.33 -6.53 -5.63
N SER A 38 5.18 -6.86 -5.05
CA SER A 38 4.32 -7.94 -5.55
C SER A 38 2.85 -7.62 -5.34
N THR A 39 2.02 -7.93 -6.34
CA THR A 39 0.56 -7.85 -6.23
C THR A 39 -0.04 -9.04 -5.45
N ASN A 40 0.74 -10.10 -5.24
CA ASN A 40 0.28 -11.34 -4.63
C ASN A 40 0.87 -11.47 -3.22
N SER A 41 0.03 -11.26 -2.21
CA SER A 41 0.45 -11.36 -0.81
C SER A 41 1.05 -12.71 -0.42
N SER A 42 0.71 -13.81 -1.11
CA SER A 42 1.33 -15.12 -0.83
C SER A 42 2.80 -15.22 -1.25
N GLN A 43 3.31 -14.26 -2.02
CA GLN A 43 4.74 -14.17 -2.40
C GLN A 43 5.51 -13.22 -1.48
N LEU A 44 4.82 -12.50 -0.61
CA LEU A 44 5.41 -11.62 0.38
C LEU A 44 5.78 -12.40 1.65
N ARG A 45 6.83 -11.98 2.34
CA ARG A 45 7.30 -12.59 3.59
C ARG A 45 6.91 -11.73 4.79
N GLY A 46 6.65 -12.37 5.93
CA GLY A 46 6.28 -11.65 7.15
C GLY A 46 5.04 -10.77 6.98
N VAL A 47 4.04 -11.24 6.22
CA VAL A 47 2.95 -10.39 5.77
C VAL A 47 1.93 -10.20 6.87
N HIS A 48 1.48 -8.95 7.06
CA HIS A 48 0.31 -8.67 7.88
C HIS A 48 -0.74 -7.90 7.08
N ALA A 49 -2.00 -8.29 7.27
CA ALA A 49 -3.12 -7.49 6.76
C ALA A 49 -3.25 -6.21 7.57
N THR A 50 -3.75 -5.15 6.94
CA THR A 50 -4.00 -3.87 7.62
C THR A 50 -5.44 -3.42 7.50
N THR A 51 -5.92 -2.67 8.48
CA THR A 51 -7.27 -2.09 8.45
C THR A 51 -7.29 -0.71 9.11
N PRO A 52 -8.14 0.22 8.64
CA PRO A 52 -8.41 1.47 9.34
C PRO A 52 -8.95 1.19 10.75
N TYR A 53 -8.51 2.00 11.70
CA TYR A 53 -8.82 1.89 13.12
C TYR A 53 -8.93 3.29 13.73
N ALA A 54 -9.95 3.49 14.56
CA ALA A 54 -10.13 4.72 15.32
C ALA A 54 -9.67 4.49 16.75
N GLU A 55 -8.71 5.27 17.23
CA GLU A 55 -8.31 5.25 18.64
C GLU A 55 -9.43 5.78 19.54
N ASP A 56 -10.10 6.84 19.09
CA ASP A 56 -11.36 7.31 19.67
C ASP A 56 -12.53 6.87 18.78
N PRO A 57 -13.22 5.76 19.13
CA PRO A 57 -14.34 5.26 18.36
C PRO A 57 -15.61 6.13 18.47
N VAL A 58 -15.65 7.09 19.40
CA VAL A 58 -16.80 7.97 19.57
C VAL A 58 -16.73 9.12 18.57
N SER A 59 -15.60 9.83 18.50
CA SER A 59 -15.44 10.92 17.55
C SER A 59 -15.14 10.42 16.14
N GLN A 60 -14.32 9.37 16.01
CA GLN A 60 -13.82 8.82 14.74
C GLN A 60 -13.32 9.90 13.76
N SER A 61 -12.73 10.98 14.31
CA SER A 61 -12.27 12.12 13.52
C SER A 61 -11.11 11.75 12.59
N THR A 62 -10.27 10.82 13.06
CA THR A 62 -9.09 10.33 12.37
C THR A 62 -9.02 8.81 12.51
N LEU A 63 -8.66 8.15 11.41
CA LEU A 63 -8.37 6.72 11.40
C LEU A 63 -6.88 6.51 11.18
N LEU A 64 -6.31 5.58 11.93
CA LEU A 64 -4.96 5.06 11.75
C LEU A 64 -5.00 3.73 10.99
N LEU A 65 -3.88 3.30 10.43
CA LEU A 65 -3.77 2.00 9.79
C LEU A 65 -3.10 1.01 10.76
N ARG A 66 -3.87 0.05 11.29
CA ARG A 66 -3.36 -0.98 12.21
C ARG A 66 -3.11 -2.31 11.54
N LEU A 67 -2.30 -3.15 12.17
CA LEU A 67 -2.14 -4.55 11.78
C LEU A 67 -3.30 -5.41 12.30
N ILE A 68 -3.66 -6.44 11.56
CA ILE A 68 -4.60 -7.47 12.00
C ILE A 68 -4.07 -8.88 11.77
N GLY A 69 -4.48 -9.80 12.63
CA GLY A 69 -4.18 -11.23 12.53
C GLY A 69 -5.02 -11.95 11.47
N SER A 70 -4.74 -13.25 11.31
CA SER A 70 -5.47 -14.14 10.38
C SER A 70 -6.92 -14.37 10.77
N GLY A 71 -7.76 -14.76 9.79
CA GLY A 71 -9.13 -15.23 10.04
C GLY A 71 -10.21 -14.15 10.03
N TYR A 72 -9.89 -12.96 9.52
CA TYR A 72 -10.86 -11.89 9.32
C TYR A 72 -11.88 -12.21 8.22
N ASN A 73 -13.07 -11.61 8.33
CA ASN A 73 -14.16 -11.79 7.37
C ASN A 73 -14.01 -10.87 6.14
N SER A 74 -13.54 -9.64 6.35
CA SER A 74 -13.39 -8.62 5.33
C SER A 74 -12.20 -7.71 5.61
N LEU A 75 -11.71 -7.07 4.55
CA LEU A 75 -10.79 -5.95 4.57
C LEU A 75 -11.34 -4.86 3.65
N PRO A 76 -11.08 -3.59 3.96
CA PRO A 76 -11.44 -2.52 3.06
C PRO A 76 -10.53 -2.50 1.84
N ASN A 77 -11.10 -2.12 0.70
CA ASN A 77 -10.33 -1.74 -0.47
C ASN A 77 -9.82 -0.31 -0.30
N PHE A 78 -8.66 -0.07 -0.90
CA PHE A 78 -8.03 1.21 -1.03
C PHE A 78 -7.91 1.57 -2.51
N THR A 79 -7.94 2.87 -2.79
CA THR A 79 -7.60 3.44 -4.09
C THR A 79 -6.53 4.50 -3.90
N LEU A 80 -5.77 4.81 -4.95
CA LEU A 80 -4.78 5.89 -4.95
C LEU A 80 -5.08 6.85 -6.10
N ALA A 81 -5.27 8.12 -5.79
CA ALA A 81 -5.44 9.18 -6.78
C ALA A 81 -4.77 10.46 -6.27
N ASP A 82 -4.05 11.17 -7.13
CA ASP A 82 -3.37 12.44 -6.81
C ASP A 82 -2.51 12.37 -5.53
N GLY A 83 -1.85 11.23 -5.32
CA GLY A 83 -1.01 10.94 -4.17
C GLY A 83 -1.76 10.68 -2.86
N VAL A 84 -3.07 10.53 -2.89
CA VAL A 84 -3.95 10.34 -1.74
C VAL A 84 -4.53 8.93 -1.74
N LEU A 85 -4.24 8.16 -0.69
CA LEU A 85 -4.90 6.89 -0.43
C LEU A 85 -6.33 7.15 0.04
N SER A 86 -7.29 6.41 -0.50
CA SER A 86 -8.70 6.54 -0.15
C SER A 86 -9.29 5.19 0.22
N THR A 87 -10.22 5.17 1.16
CA THR A 87 -10.99 3.97 1.49
C THR A 87 -12.41 4.32 1.93
N LEU A 88 -13.33 3.36 1.80
CA LEU A 88 -14.70 3.44 2.32
C LEU A 88 -14.82 2.56 3.55
N THR A 89 -15.25 3.15 4.67
CA THR A 89 -15.50 2.40 5.91
C THR A 89 -16.67 3.01 6.68
N ALA A 90 -17.16 2.28 7.68
CA ALA A 90 -18.26 2.70 8.52
C ALA A 90 -17.91 3.98 9.27
N GLY A 91 -18.89 4.88 9.45
CA GLY A 91 -18.73 6.10 10.24
C GLY A 91 -18.84 5.87 11.75
N PRO A 92 -18.81 6.96 12.55
CA PRO A 92 -19.01 6.90 13.99
C PRO A 92 -20.23 6.06 14.37
N HIS A 93 -20.08 5.25 15.42
CA HIS A 93 -21.12 4.30 15.88
C HIS A 93 -21.58 3.27 14.83
N GLY A 94 -20.82 3.07 13.76
CA GLY A 94 -21.19 2.17 12.67
C GLY A 94 -22.30 2.72 11.75
N ILE A 95 -22.64 4.00 11.88
CA ILE A 95 -23.71 4.63 11.12
C ILE A 95 -23.13 5.16 9.81
N GLY A 96 -23.72 4.74 8.69
CA GLY A 96 -23.33 5.18 7.35
C GLY A 96 -21.97 4.65 6.90
N SER A 97 -21.59 4.99 5.67
CA SER A 97 -20.28 4.70 5.09
C SER A 97 -19.71 6.00 4.56
N TYR A 98 -18.45 6.27 4.88
CA TYR A 98 -17.78 7.52 4.54
C TYR A 98 -16.47 7.22 3.81
N LYS A 99 -16.11 8.13 2.90
CA LYS A 99 -14.80 8.11 2.26
C LYS A 99 -13.79 8.77 3.18
N TYR A 100 -12.79 8.01 3.58
CA TYR A 100 -11.65 8.46 4.33
C TYR A 100 -10.45 8.58 3.41
N ASN A 101 -9.75 9.71 3.46
CA ASN A 101 -8.62 10.03 2.60
C ASN A 101 -7.38 10.24 3.46
N SER A 102 -6.23 9.75 3.02
CA SER A 102 -4.97 9.93 3.73
C SER A 102 -4.58 11.40 3.76
N THR A 103 -4.13 11.89 4.91
CA THR A 103 -3.46 13.19 4.98
C THR A 103 -2.08 13.12 4.31
N THR A 104 -1.46 14.26 4.06
CA THR A 104 -0.03 14.30 3.71
C THR A 104 0.78 13.58 4.78
N ILE A 105 1.59 12.62 4.38
CA ILE A 105 2.39 11.81 5.29
C ILE A 105 3.63 12.59 5.68
N THR A 106 3.89 12.66 6.99
CA THR A 106 5.03 13.41 7.54
C THR A 106 5.91 12.50 8.39
N ALA A 107 7.20 12.78 8.41
CA ALA A 107 8.15 11.97 9.16
C ALA A 107 7.86 12.03 10.68
N GLY A 108 7.98 10.89 11.34
CA GLY A 108 7.70 10.72 12.77
C GLY A 108 6.20 10.72 13.11
N LYS A 109 5.31 10.51 12.14
CA LYS A 109 3.86 10.49 12.32
C LYS A 109 3.23 9.22 11.77
N GLU A 110 2.08 8.87 12.33
CA GLU A 110 1.21 7.80 11.86
C GLU A 110 0.68 8.12 10.45
N LEU A 111 0.39 7.08 9.69
CA LEU A 111 -0.48 7.21 8.53
C LEU A 111 -1.92 7.46 9.00
N GLN A 112 -2.42 8.66 8.72
CA GLN A 112 -3.75 9.11 9.14
C GLN A 112 -4.70 9.23 7.96
N PHE A 113 -5.97 8.91 8.20
CA PHE A 113 -7.06 9.13 7.25
C PHE A 113 -8.18 9.96 7.90
N VAL A 114 -8.74 10.89 7.14
CA VAL A 114 -9.83 11.77 7.60
C VAL A 114 -11.00 11.74 6.63
N ALA A 115 -12.22 11.93 7.14
CA ALA A 115 -13.46 11.97 6.34
C ALA A 115 -13.65 13.30 5.60
N GLN A 116 -12.59 13.79 4.97
CA GLN A 116 -12.53 15.07 4.27
C GLN A 116 -11.71 14.92 3.00
N LYS A 117 -12.01 15.73 1.98
CA LYS A 117 -11.19 15.79 0.76
C LYS A 117 -9.77 16.20 1.16
N GLN A 118 -8.78 15.52 0.59
CA GLN A 118 -7.37 15.87 0.68
C GLN A 118 -6.87 16.16 -0.74
N GLU A 119 -6.02 17.15 -0.88
CA GLU A 119 -5.40 17.54 -2.15
C GLU A 119 -3.89 17.49 -1.99
N ASN A 120 -3.17 17.17 -3.07
CA ASN A 120 -1.71 17.11 -3.08
C ASN A 120 -1.13 16.12 -2.06
N GLY A 121 -1.55 14.85 -2.14
CA GLY A 121 -0.93 13.81 -1.34
C GLY A 121 0.48 13.47 -1.85
N ASN A 122 1.25 12.77 -1.02
CA ASN A 122 2.63 12.39 -1.32
C ASN A 122 2.84 10.88 -1.42
N VAL A 123 1.77 10.11 -1.61
CA VAL A 123 1.85 8.65 -1.77
C VAL A 123 2.10 8.27 -3.23
N GLY A 124 3.02 7.36 -3.47
CA GLY A 124 3.27 6.76 -4.78
C GLY A 124 3.23 5.23 -4.76
N LEU A 125 3.33 4.62 -5.94
CA LEU A 125 3.53 3.18 -6.10
C LEU A 125 4.80 2.92 -6.92
N ASP A 126 5.81 2.35 -6.29
CA ASP A 126 6.99 1.83 -6.96
C ASP A 126 6.72 0.41 -7.49
N GLY A 127 7.12 0.15 -8.74
CA GLY A 127 6.79 -1.11 -9.42
C GLY A 127 5.30 -1.39 -9.54
N GLY A 128 4.44 -0.38 -9.32
CA GLY A 128 2.97 -0.49 -9.31
C GLY A 128 2.36 -1.10 -8.04
N TYR A 129 3.18 -1.52 -7.06
CA TYR A 129 2.67 -2.26 -5.89
C TYR A 129 3.29 -1.84 -4.56
N LEU A 130 4.53 -1.33 -4.53
CA LEU A 130 5.16 -0.93 -3.29
C LEU A 130 4.82 0.53 -2.97
N VAL A 131 4.20 0.77 -1.82
CA VAL A 131 3.77 2.11 -1.44
C VAL A 131 4.96 2.96 -1.01
N THR A 132 5.10 4.14 -1.62
CA THR A 132 6.18 5.08 -1.34
C THR A 132 5.63 6.39 -0.79
N VAL A 133 6.48 7.15 -0.10
CA VAL A 133 6.20 8.52 0.34
C VAL A 133 7.24 9.43 -0.28
N ASP A 134 6.82 10.41 -1.07
CA ASP A 134 7.71 11.29 -1.84
C ASP A 134 8.73 10.51 -2.71
N GLY A 135 8.32 9.32 -3.20
CA GLY A 135 9.16 8.41 -3.98
C GLY A 135 10.10 7.52 -3.15
N GLU A 136 10.17 7.71 -1.83
CA GLU A 136 10.97 6.87 -0.93
C GLU A 136 10.22 5.60 -0.53
N LYS A 137 10.91 4.46 -0.62
CA LYS A 137 10.39 3.12 -0.27
C LYS A 137 10.65 2.77 1.19
N GLU A 138 11.78 3.24 1.70
CA GLU A 138 12.27 2.97 3.06
C GLU A 138 11.80 4.08 4.01
N GLY A 139 11.31 3.69 5.18
CA GLY A 139 10.80 4.61 6.18
C GLY A 139 9.54 4.12 6.86
N TRP A 140 8.80 3.21 6.24
CA TRP A 140 7.66 2.59 6.89
C TRP A 140 8.09 1.82 8.13
N ALA A 141 7.37 2.03 9.22
CA ALA A 141 7.60 1.35 10.49
C ALA A 141 6.26 1.01 11.16
N ILE A 142 6.25 -0.09 11.90
CA ILE A 142 5.17 -0.44 12.83
C ILE A 142 5.59 0.03 14.20
N CYS A 143 4.80 0.88 14.83
CA CYS A 143 5.04 1.35 16.18
C CYS A 143 3.75 1.29 16.99
N ASP A 144 3.89 1.26 18.32
CA ASP A 144 2.75 1.44 19.21
C ASP A 144 2.16 2.84 19.05
N SER A 145 0.83 2.90 18.93
CA SER A 145 0.07 4.14 19.06
C SER A 145 -0.11 4.53 20.53
N ASP A 146 -0.70 5.70 20.80
CA ASP A 146 -0.97 6.17 22.16
C ASP A 146 -1.87 5.19 22.97
N SER A 147 -2.70 4.42 22.28
CA SER A 147 -3.54 3.36 22.86
C SER A 147 -2.86 1.98 22.95
N GLY A 148 -1.58 1.86 22.58
CA GLY A 148 -0.81 0.61 22.60
C GLY A 148 -1.19 -0.36 21.49
N THR A 149 -1.68 0.15 20.35
CA THR A 149 -2.00 -0.65 19.16
C THR A 149 -0.86 -0.50 18.14
N ASP A 150 -0.41 -1.62 17.56
CA ASP A 150 0.52 -1.60 16.42
C ASP A 150 -0.10 -0.88 15.20
N VAL A 151 0.41 0.30 14.88
CA VAL A 151 -0.03 1.11 13.72
C VAL A 151 1.14 1.49 12.82
N LEU A 152 0.82 1.85 11.58
CA LEU A 152 1.78 2.22 10.57
C LEU A 152 2.22 3.69 10.73
N TYR A 153 3.53 3.89 10.80
CA TYR A 153 4.20 5.19 10.84
C TYR A 153 5.10 5.40 9.63
N TRP A 154 5.32 6.66 9.29
CA TRP A 154 6.39 7.06 8.39
C TRP A 154 7.58 7.61 9.16
N LYS A 155 8.75 7.02 8.93
CA LYS A 155 10.01 7.31 9.63
C LYS A 155 9.84 7.36 11.15
N GLY A 156 9.10 6.39 11.69
CA GLY A 156 8.92 6.21 13.13
C GLY A 156 10.27 5.93 13.80
N ASN A 157 10.57 6.63 14.89
CA ASN A 157 11.86 6.59 15.58
C ASN A 157 11.79 6.14 17.04
N GLY A 158 10.62 5.64 17.47
CA GLY A 158 10.43 5.04 18.78
C GLY A 158 11.28 3.77 18.94
N THR A 159 11.68 3.46 20.17
CA THR A 159 12.49 2.27 20.48
C THR A 159 11.82 0.96 20.10
N ASP A 160 10.50 0.94 20.08
CA ASP A 160 9.68 -0.22 19.77
C ASP A 160 9.22 -0.26 18.29
N CYS A 161 9.63 0.74 17.49
CA CYS A 161 9.32 0.80 16.08
C CYS A 161 10.09 -0.28 15.29
N LYS A 162 9.36 -1.10 14.52
CA LYS A 162 9.91 -2.12 13.64
C LYS A 162 9.80 -1.69 12.20
N THR A 163 10.92 -1.67 11.47
CA THR A 163 10.91 -1.39 10.03
C THR A 163 10.04 -2.38 9.28
N THR A 164 9.30 -1.90 8.29
CA THR A 164 8.46 -2.69 7.40
C THR A 164 8.44 -2.07 6.00
N TYR A 165 7.77 -2.75 5.07
CA TYR A 165 7.32 -2.18 3.81
C TYR A 165 5.79 -2.23 3.74
N LEU A 166 5.20 -1.31 2.99
CA LEU A 166 3.76 -1.28 2.72
C LEU A 166 3.53 -1.63 1.25
N HIS A 167 2.67 -2.61 0.99
CA HIS A 167 2.35 -3.13 -0.33
C HIS A 167 0.86 -2.97 -0.64
N ALA A 168 0.56 -2.58 -1.87
CA ALA A 168 -0.74 -2.64 -2.51
C ALA A 168 -0.88 -3.97 -3.25
N VAL A 169 -1.76 -4.84 -2.75
CA VAL A 169 -1.97 -6.20 -3.27
C VAL A 169 -3.38 -6.39 -3.80
N SER A 170 -3.54 -7.23 -4.82
CA SER A 170 -4.86 -7.57 -5.38
C SER A 170 -5.62 -8.61 -4.54
N LYS A 171 -4.90 -9.41 -3.75
CA LYS A 171 -5.46 -10.43 -2.86
C LYS A 171 -4.83 -10.32 -1.47
N PRO A 172 -5.62 -10.21 -0.40
CA PRO A 172 -5.06 -10.07 0.93
C PRO A 172 -4.73 -11.43 1.56
N PRO A 173 -3.83 -11.48 2.56
CA PRO A 173 -3.37 -12.71 3.17
C PRO A 173 -4.33 -13.22 4.25
N TYR A 174 -4.52 -14.53 4.39
CA TYR A 174 -5.21 -15.15 5.54
C TYR A 174 -6.70 -14.80 5.74
N LYS A 175 -7.38 -14.35 4.68
CA LYS A 175 -8.84 -14.20 4.70
C LYS A 175 -9.51 -15.54 4.99
N LYS A 176 -10.56 -15.54 5.82
CA LYS A 176 -11.37 -16.76 6.04
C LYS A 176 -11.98 -17.24 4.71
N ALA A 177 -11.80 -18.52 4.42
CA ALA A 177 -12.37 -19.18 3.24
C ALA A 177 -13.90 -19.28 3.31
#